data_AF-A0A9E2Q4F9-F1
#
_entry.id   AF-A0A9E2Q4F9-F1
#
_cell.length_a   1.000
_cell.length_b   1.000
_cell.length_c   1.000
_cell.angle_alpha   90.00
_cell.angle_beta   90.00
_cell.angle_gamma   90.00
#
_symmetry.space_group_name_H-M   'P 1'
#
loop_
_entity.id
_entity.type
_entity.pdbx_description
1 polymer ?
#
loop_
_entity_poly.entity_id
_entity_poly.type
_entity_poly.pdbx_seq_one_letter_code
_entity_poly.pdbx_strand_id
1 'polypeptide(L)'
;MDAVLQFLAAQPILLLFVLVGLGSLLGRVKVRGVGLGAAAVLFLAIGLGAYGSTRGVVLEVPETIGTLGLTLFTFTVGVVSGATFFASLRRNLGPIVAMVVVLVLAAVVAVGLGRLLGLDSATVAGAFAGAVTNTPALAAAREAAGSDSPTVAYAVTYLGGVLGMLAAVAIGLRNRRTDTDTPPELVTRTVRVEITTAPGIRELEARYEGRIQFTRVRHGEQNPIETVDEDDALRRDDLVTLVGPVVQVEAVTAELGHTSSHRLDADRHDVDMRRITVSQPRVAGRTIGELHLASRFGATVSRVRRGDVDSVASDDVLLQLGDRLRVVAPKDRMSEVTRYFGDSSRGLSDITPVLLGLGMVAGILVGTIAFPVPGRVFSIGSAAGTLLIGLVLGRLGRIGPLVTAMPYTAAQTLGDLGLLLFLAQAGSRAGAMIGVAFASGAWVKVLVLGLAVTAVAAVGLSLVMRR
;
A
#
# COMPACT_ATOMS: atom_id res chain seq x y z
N MET A 1 32.86 -26.68 8.88
CA MET A 1 32.14 -25.40 8.71
C MET A 1 32.76 -24.60 7.57
N ASP A 2 34.09 -24.51 7.50
CA ASP A 2 34.79 -23.67 6.51
C ASP A 2 34.57 -24.12 5.06
N ALA A 3 34.57 -25.44 4.80
CA ALA A 3 34.21 -25.98 3.49
C ALA A 3 32.80 -25.59 3.03
N VAL A 4 31.84 -25.49 3.97
CA VAL A 4 30.46 -25.06 3.68
C VAL A 4 30.43 -23.57 3.33
N LEU A 5 31.16 -22.73 4.08
CA LEU A 5 31.25 -21.30 3.80
C LEU A 5 31.92 -21.04 2.45
N GLN A 6 33.01 -21.75 2.13
CA GLN A 6 33.68 -21.65 0.83
C GLN A 6 32.77 -22.10 -0.33
N PHE A 7 32.02 -23.19 -0.13
CA PHE A 7 31.04 -23.65 -1.12
C PHE A 7 29.93 -22.62 -1.35
N LEU A 8 29.40 -22.02 -0.28
CA LEU A 8 28.38 -20.97 -0.38
C LEU A 8 28.92 -19.69 -1.05
N ALA A 9 30.17 -19.30 -0.75
CA ALA A 9 30.83 -18.17 -1.42
C ALA A 9 31.00 -18.41 -2.92
N ALA A 10 31.29 -19.65 -3.33
CA ALA A 10 31.41 -20.02 -4.73
C ALA A 10 30.06 -20.12 -5.47
N GLN A 11 28.93 -20.15 -4.74
CA GLN A 11 27.58 -20.33 -5.30
C GLN A 11 26.64 -19.21 -4.84
N PRO A 12 26.74 -17.99 -5.41
CA PRO A 12 26.02 -16.83 -4.88
C PRO A 12 24.49 -16.93 -4.98
N ILE A 13 23.96 -17.66 -5.97
CA ILE A 13 22.52 -17.94 -6.10
C ILE A 13 22.07 -18.87 -4.97
N LEU A 14 22.86 -19.90 -4.64
CA LEU A 14 22.57 -20.78 -3.51
C LEU A 14 22.60 -19.99 -2.20
N LEU A 15 23.64 -19.16 -2.00
CA LEU A 15 23.74 -18.27 -0.84
C LEU A 15 22.50 -17.39 -0.71
N LEU A 16 22.07 -16.75 -1.80
CA LEU A 16 20.86 -15.93 -1.84
C LEU A 16 19.62 -16.73 -1.36
N PHE A 17 19.36 -17.92 -1.90
CA PHE A 17 18.20 -18.71 -1.50
C PHE A 17 18.30 -19.25 -0.07
N VAL A 18 19.51 -19.54 0.42
CA VAL A 18 19.75 -19.87 1.83
C VAL A 18 19.39 -18.69 2.73
N LEU A 19 19.86 -17.48 2.39
CA LEU A 19 19.58 -16.25 3.13
C LEU A 19 18.07 -15.93 3.14
N VAL A 20 17.43 -15.99 1.98
CA VAL A 20 15.98 -15.72 1.86
C VAL A 20 15.18 -16.80 2.58
N GLY A 21 15.48 -18.08 2.38
CA GLY A 21 14.74 -19.20 2.98
C GLY A 21 14.87 -19.24 4.49
N LEU A 22 16.09 -19.29 5.03
CA LEU A 22 16.34 -19.32 6.47
C LEU A 22 15.97 -18.00 7.15
N GLY A 23 16.25 -16.87 6.49
CA GLY A 23 15.91 -15.55 7.01
C GLY A 23 14.40 -15.35 7.10
N SER A 24 13.65 -15.79 6.08
CA SER A 24 12.18 -15.75 6.13
C SER A 24 11.60 -16.70 7.17
N LEU A 25 12.22 -17.86 7.39
CA LEU A 25 11.84 -18.77 8.47
C LEU A 25 12.03 -18.11 9.84
N LEU A 26 13.19 -17.47 10.06
CA LEU A 26 13.47 -16.70 11.27
C LEU A 26 12.49 -15.52 11.44
N GLY A 27 12.16 -14.84 10.35
CA GLY A 27 11.24 -13.70 10.34
C GLY A 27 9.80 -14.05 10.71
N ARG A 28 9.40 -15.33 10.55
CA ARG A 28 8.08 -15.85 10.97
C ARG A 28 7.99 -16.11 12.47
N VAL A 29 9.12 -16.24 13.17
CA VAL A 29 9.13 -16.43 14.62
C VAL A 29 8.60 -15.14 15.27
N LYS A 30 7.49 -15.27 16.01
CA LYS A 30 6.85 -14.15 16.71
C LYS A 30 7.20 -14.18 18.18
N VAL A 31 7.67 -13.06 18.72
CA VAL A 31 7.84 -12.86 20.17
C VAL A 31 6.75 -11.89 20.63
N ARG A 32 5.86 -12.34 21.52
CA ARG A 32 4.69 -11.55 21.97
C ARG A 32 3.84 -10.97 20.82
N GLY A 33 3.70 -11.73 19.73
CA GLY A 33 2.92 -11.32 18.55
C GLY A 33 3.68 -10.45 17.54
N VAL A 34 4.88 -9.96 17.86
CA VAL A 34 5.73 -9.17 16.95
C VAL A 34 6.75 -10.08 16.27
N GLY A 35 6.82 -10.05 14.94
CA GLY A 35 7.82 -10.77 14.13
C GLY A 35 8.74 -9.80 13.40
N LEU A 36 9.95 -10.26 13.06
CA LEU A 36 10.94 -9.46 12.32
C LEU A 36 10.60 -9.32 10.81
N GLY A 37 9.77 -10.22 10.27
CA GLY A 37 9.37 -10.19 8.87
C GLY A 37 10.56 -10.27 7.91
N ALA A 38 10.52 -9.50 6.81
CA ALA A 38 11.58 -9.47 5.79
C ALA A 38 12.95 -9.01 6.34
N ALA A 39 12.97 -8.22 7.42
CA ALA A 39 14.21 -7.75 8.03
C ALA A 39 15.08 -8.88 8.61
N ALA A 40 14.48 -10.01 8.96
CA ALA A 40 15.24 -11.17 9.41
C ALA A 40 16.22 -11.69 8.33
N VAL A 41 15.89 -11.52 7.04
CA VAL A 41 16.82 -11.84 5.94
C VAL A 41 18.05 -10.93 5.97
N LEU A 42 17.86 -9.63 6.19
CA LEU A 42 18.97 -8.68 6.34
C LEU A 42 19.87 -9.05 7.52
N PHE A 43 19.30 -9.27 8.71
CA PHE A 43 20.08 -9.59 9.91
C PHE A 43 20.79 -10.94 9.79
N LEU A 44 20.14 -11.94 9.19
CA LEU A 44 20.78 -13.22 8.91
C LEU A 44 21.95 -13.06 7.93
N ALA A 45 21.76 -12.29 6.86
CA ALA A 45 22.81 -12.02 5.88
C ALA A 45 24.01 -11.28 6.49
N ILE A 46 23.75 -10.32 7.39
CA ILE A 46 24.79 -9.65 8.17
C ILE A 46 25.51 -10.64 9.09
N GLY A 47 24.77 -11.46 9.84
CA GLY A 47 25.35 -12.42 10.77
C GLY A 47 26.22 -13.48 10.08
N LEU A 48 25.72 -14.04 8.98
CA LEU A 48 26.48 -15.00 8.16
C LEU A 48 27.67 -14.33 7.47
N GLY A 49 27.51 -13.12 6.91
CA GLY A 49 28.60 -12.35 6.31
C GLY A 49 29.71 -12.01 7.30
N ALA A 50 29.35 -11.57 8.51
CA ALA A 50 30.29 -11.30 9.59
C ALA A 50 31.04 -12.57 10.03
N TYR A 51 30.32 -13.68 10.17
CA TYR A 51 30.89 -14.97 10.52
C TYR A 51 31.79 -15.56 9.42
N GLY A 52 31.46 -15.33 8.15
CA GLY A 52 32.33 -15.67 7.02
C GLY A 52 33.63 -14.85 7.07
N SER A 53 33.51 -13.54 7.33
CA SER A 53 34.65 -12.63 7.37
C SER A 53 35.66 -12.97 8.47
N THR A 54 35.22 -13.45 9.65
CA THR A 54 36.14 -13.89 10.70
C THR A 54 36.96 -15.12 10.31
N ARG A 55 36.54 -15.84 9.27
CA ARG A 55 37.24 -17.00 8.69
C ARG A 55 37.88 -16.71 7.33
N GLY A 56 37.94 -15.44 6.93
CA GLY A 56 38.53 -15.04 5.65
C GLY A 56 37.72 -15.44 4.42
N VAL A 57 36.43 -15.78 4.58
CA VAL A 57 35.53 -16.14 3.48
C VAL A 57 34.51 -15.02 3.27
N VAL A 58 34.55 -14.40 2.08
CA VAL A 58 33.61 -13.34 1.71
C VAL A 58 32.32 -13.98 1.17
N LEU A 59 31.25 -13.88 1.96
CA LEU A 59 29.91 -14.30 1.56
C LEU A 59 29.14 -13.11 1.00
N GLU A 60 29.15 -12.96 -0.31
CA GLU A 60 28.51 -11.83 -0.98
C GLU A 60 27.50 -12.29 -2.02
N VAL A 61 26.32 -11.66 -1.98
CA VAL A 61 25.34 -11.75 -3.05
C VAL A 61 25.64 -10.62 -4.05
N PRO A 62 25.63 -10.88 -5.37
CA PRO A 62 25.90 -9.89 -6.41
C PRO A 62 24.99 -8.66 -6.32
N GLU A 63 25.58 -7.49 -6.51
CA GLU A 63 24.88 -6.19 -6.49
C GLU A 63 23.77 -6.09 -7.55
N THR A 64 23.94 -6.75 -8.68
CA THR A 64 22.94 -6.82 -9.76
C THR A 64 21.63 -7.46 -9.27
N ILE A 65 21.72 -8.48 -8.40
CA ILE A 65 20.55 -9.14 -7.81
C ILE A 65 19.86 -8.18 -6.83
N GLY A 66 20.62 -7.46 -6.02
CA GLY A 66 20.08 -6.46 -5.09
C GLY A 66 19.37 -5.32 -5.83
N THR A 67 19.97 -4.82 -6.91
CA THR A 67 19.40 -3.78 -7.77
C THR A 67 18.12 -4.26 -8.47
N LEU A 68 18.13 -5.50 -8.98
CA LEU A 68 16.93 -6.14 -9.54
C LEU A 68 15.81 -6.23 -8.50
N GLY A 69 16.15 -6.68 -7.28
CA GLY A 69 15.19 -6.77 -6.18
C GLY A 69 14.58 -5.42 -5.81
N LEU A 70 15.42 -4.40 -5.66
CA LEU A 70 14.99 -3.06 -5.30
C LEU A 70 14.12 -2.39 -6.39
N THR A 71 14.50 -2.54 -7.65
CA THR A 71 13.73 -2.01 -8.78
C THR A 71 12.38 -2.68 -8.90
N LEU A 72 12.30 -4.01 -8.72
CA LEU A 72 11.04 -4.75 -8.68
C LEU A 72 10.14 -4.26 -7.54
N PHE A 73 10.71 -4.17 -6.33
CA PHE A 73 10.00 -3.68 -5.15
C PHE A 73 9.41 -2.29 -5.37
N THR A 74 10.25 -1.33 -5.75
CA THR A 74 9.83 0.06 -5.96
C THR A 74 8.85 0.23 -7.12
N PHE A 75 9.02 -0.52 -8.22
CA PHE A 75 8.06 -0.51 -9.32
C PHE A 75 6.67 -0.99 -8.86
N THR A 76 6.60 -2.11 -8.15
CA THR A 76 5.32 -2.65 -7.66
C THR A 76 4.64 -1.74 -6.65
N VAL A 77 5.41 -1.11 -5.76
CA VAL A 77 4.89 -0.09 -4.84
C VAL A 77 4.32 1.08 -5.64
N GLY A 78 5.02 1.55 -6.66
CA GLY A 78 4.55 2.60 -7.56
C GLY A 78 3.23 2.25 -8.24
N VAL A 79 3.15 1.08 -8.87
CA VAL A 79 1.94 0.62 -9.59
C VAL A 79 0.73 0.51 -8.65
N VAL A 80 0.92 -0.05 -7.45
CA VAL A 80 -0.15 -0.19 -6.45
C VAL A 80 -0.60 1.17 -5.93
N SER A 81 0.34 2.07 -5.64
CA SER A 81 0.04 3.40 -5.12
C SER A 81 -0.48 4.37 -6.18
N GLY A 82 -0.21 4.15 -7.48
CA GLY A 82 -0.50 5.11 -8.55
C GLY A 82 -1.97 5.54 -8.63
N ALA A 83 -2.91 4.60 -8.45
CA ALA A 83 -4.34 4.90 -8.52
C ALA A 83 -4.79 5.86 -7.41
N THR A 84 -4.29 5.69 -6.18
CA THR A 84 -4.73 6.45 -5.00
C THR A 84 -3.85 7.67 -4.74
N PHE A 85 -2.57 7.64 -5.11
CA PHE A 85 -1.61 8.69 -4.80
C PHE A 85 -2.03 10.06 -5.33
N PHE A 86 -2.38 10.17 -6.61
CA PHE A 86 -2.74 11.46 -7.21
C PHE A 86 -4.09 11.98 -6.72
N ALA A 87 -5.05 11.09 -6.44
CA ALA A 87 -6.33 11.46 -5.85
C ALA A 87 -6.13 11.97 -4.41
N SER A 88 -5.34 11.25 -3.61
CA SER A 88 -4.93 11.64 -2.26
C SER A 88 -4.12 12.93 -2.27
N LEU A 89 -3.26 13.16 -3.25
CA LEU A 89 -2.50 14.40 -3.36
C LEU A 89 -3.43 15.60 -3.55
N ARG A 90 -4.56 15.48 -4.26
CA ARG A 90 -5.51 16.60 -4.42
C ARG A 90 -6.38 16.83 -3.19
N ARG A 91 -6.84 15.75 -2.55
CA ARG A 91 -7.79 15.82 -1.42
C ARG A 91 -7.10 16.01 -0.06
N ASN A 92 -5.87 15.53 0.10
CA ASN A 92 -5.16 15.43 1.39
C ASN A 92 -3.80 16.15 1.38
N LEU A 93 -3.67 17.28 0.67
CA LEU A 93 -2.42 18.06 0.62
C LEU A 93 -1.91 18.42 2.02
N GLY A 94 -2.79 18.85 2.93
CA GLY A 94 -2.41 19.27 4.29
C GLY A 94 -1.64 18.19 5.05
N PRO A 95 -2.24 17.01 5.29
CA PRO A 95 -1.55 15.89 5.93
C PRO A 95 -0.27 15.44 5.20
N ILE A 96 -0.26 15.44 3.86
CA ILE A 96 0.91 15.06 3.06
C ILE A 96 2.07 16.05 3.29
N VAL A 97 1.81 17.35 3.19
CA VAL A 97 2.83 18.39 3.43
C VAL A 97 3.33 18.32 4.88
N ALA A 98 2.43 18.12 5.84
CA ALA A 98 2.82 17.97 7.24
C ALA A 98 3.76 16.76 7.44
N MET A 99 3.49 15.63 6.79
CA MET A 99 4.39 14.47 6.79
C MET A 99 5.75 14.79 6.18
N VAL A 100 5.78 15.48 5.03
CA VAL A 100 7.04 15.90 4.40
C VAL A 100 7.84 16.79 5.35
N VAL A 101 7.20 17.73 6.04
CA VAL A 101 7.87 18.58 7.05
C VAL A 101 8.45 17.73 8.18
N VAL A 102 7.71 16.74 8.71
CA VAL A 102 8.22 15.83 9.74
C VAL A 102 9.45 15.07 9.26
N LEU A 103 9.44 14.54 8.02
CA LEU A 103 10.59 13.84 7.45
C LEU A 103 11.79 14.76 7.23
N VAL A 104 11.57 16.00 6.80
CA VAL A 104 12.63 17.02 6.67
C VAL A 104 13.21 17.37 8.03
N LEU A 105 12.38 17.56 9.06
CA LEU A 105 12.85 17.80 10.43
C LEU A 105 13.67 16.62 10.96
N ALA A 106 13.21 15.38 10.71
CA ALA A 106 13.95 14.18 11.07
C ALA A 106 15.32 14.11 10.35
N ALA A 107 15.39 14.51 9.07
CA ALA A 107 16.64 14.60 8.33
C ALA A 107 17.56 15.71 8.86
N VAL A 108 17.02 16.88 9.23
CA VAL A 108 17.79 17.97 9.86
C VAL A 108 18.37 17.51 11.20
N VAL A 109 17.58 16.80 12.02
CA VAL A 109 18.07 16.20 13.28
C VAL A 109 19.16 15.17 13.00
N ALA A 110 18.97 14.30 12.00
CA ALA A 110 19.98 13.31 11.62
C ALA A 110 21.30 13.98 11.25
N VAL A 111 21.25 15.03 10.45
CA VAL A 111 22.44 15.78 10.01
C VAL A 111 23.07 16.57 11.16
N GLY A 112 22.27 17.27 11.97
CA GLY A 112 22.76 18.08 13.09
C GLY A 112 23.41 17.23 14.19
N LEU A 113 22.68 16.22 14.68
CA LEU A 113 23.18 15.32 15.72
C LEU A 113 24.29 14.41 15.18
N GLY A 114 24.20 13.97 13.93
CA GLY A 114 25.26 13.20 13.27
C GLY A 114 26.59 13.94 13.23
N ARG A 115 26.57 15.23 12.87
CA ARG A 115 27.76 16.09 12.93
C ARG A 115 28.28 16.29 14.34
N LEU A 116 27.40 16.51 15.33
CA LEU A 116 27.79 16.64 16.74
C LEU A 116 28.48 15.37 17.27
N LEU A 117 28.04 14.20 16.81
CA LEU A 117 28.62 12.90 17.18
C LEU A 117 29.91 12.57 16.40
N GLY A 118 30.28 13.39 15.41
CA GLY A 118 31.44 13.19 14.55
C GLY A 118 31.27 12.04 13.55
N LEU A 119 30.03 11.77 13.11
CA LEU A 119 29.73 10.75 12.12
C LEU A 119 29.85 11.33 10.70
N ASP A 120 30.38 10.53 9.77
CA ASP A 120 30.46 10.91 8.37
C ASP A 120 29.06 10.95 7.71
N SER A 121 28.94 11.64 6.58
CA SER A 121 27.66 11.84 5.90
C SER A 121 27.01 10.55 5.38
N ALA A 122 27.81 9.53 5.04
CA ALA A 122 27.29 8.25 4.55
C ALA A 122 26.66 7.46 5.70
N THR A 123 27.33 7.40 6.85
CA THR A 123 26.82 6.82 8.09
C THR A 123 25.54 7.53 8.55
N VAL A 124 25.50 8.86 8.51
CA VAL A 124 24.30 9.64 8.86
C VAL A 124 23.13 9.34 7.91
N ALA A 125 23.37 9.29 6.60
CA ALA A 125 22.34 8.98 5.62
C ALA A 125 21.77 7.56 5.81
N GLY A 126 22.64 6.58 6.07
CA GLY A 126 22.24 5.21 6.40
C GLY A 126 21.44 5.12 7.71
N ALA A 127 21.88 5.83 8.75
CA ALA A 127 21.19 5.90 10.04
C ALA A 127 19.80 6.53 9.91
N PHE A 128 19.66 7.58 9.10
CA PHE A 128 18.36 8.18 8.78
C PHE A 128 17.45 7.16 8.08
N ALA A 129 17.94 6.50 7.03
CA ALA A 129 17.19 5.50 6.28
C ALA A 129 16.70 4.33 7.15
N GLY A 130 17.54 3.85 8.08
CA GLY A 130 17.17 2.77 8.99
C GLY A 130 16.19 3.22 10.07
N ALA A 131 16.37 4.41 10.65
CA ALA A 131 15.48 4.97 11.64
C ALA A 131 14.05 5.20 11.12
N VAL A 132 13.91 5.65 9.87
CA VAL A 132 12.60 5.82 9.21
C VAL A 132 12.17 4.59 8.41
N THR A 133 12.88 3.46 8.57
CA THR A 133 12.63 2.16 7.92
C THR A 133 12.36 2.27 6.41
N ASN A 134 13.15 3.08 5.70
CA ASN A 134 12.96 3.39 4.29
C ASN A 134 14.07 2.77 3.44
N THR A 135 13.78 1.61 2.87
CA THR A 135 14.69 0.81 2.03
C THR A 135 15.18 1.55 0.77
N PRO A 136 14.32 2.24 -0.01
CA PRO A 136 14.78 3.09 -1.12
C PRO A 136 15.76 4.20 -0.69
N ALA A 137 15.56 4.80 0.50
CA ALA A 137 16.47 5.83 1.01
C ALA A 137 17.88 5.25 1.30
N LEU A 138 17.97 4.01 1.79
CA LEU A 138 19.26 3.32 1.96
C LEU A 138 19.98 3.16 0.62
N ALA A 139 19.27 2.75 -0.42
CA ALA A 139 19.88 2.56 -1.74
C ALA A 139 20.43 3.86 -2.29
N ALA A 140 19.67 4.95 -2.20
CA ALA A 140 20.13 6.28 -2.59
C ALA A 140 21.35 6.74 -1.77
N ALA A 141 21.37 6.45 -0.46
CA ALA A 141 22.51 6.74 0.40
C ALA A 141 23.77 5.95 -0.01
N ARG A 142 23.63 4.67 -0.36
CA ARG A 142 24.73 3.79 -0.82
C ARG A 142 25.28 4.25 -2.17
N GLU A 143 24.41 4.56 -3.12
CA GLU A 143 24.79 5.08 -4.44
C GLU A 143 25.54 6.41 -4.31
N ALA A 144 25.02 7.35 -3.51
CA ALA A 144 25.65 8.64 -3.29
C ALA A 144 26.97 8.55 -2.50
N ALA A 145 27.11 7.56 -1.62
CA ALA A 145 28.31 7.38 -0.81
C ALA A 145 29.41 6.57 -1.51
N GLY A 146 29.08 5.80 -2.56
CA GLY A 146 30.02 4.89 -3.22
C GLY A 146 30.63 3.84 -2.29
N SER A 147 29.99 3.55 -1.14
CA SER A 147 30.49 2.64 -0.11
C SER A 147 29.36 1.97 0.66
N ASP A 148 29.67 0.89 1.39
CA ASP A 148 28.68 0.11 2.13
C ASP A 148 28.46 0.58 3.58
N SER A 149 29.11 1.68 4.00
CA SER A 149 28.93 2.31 5.32
C SER A 149 27.46 2.63 5.64
N PRO A 150 26.65 3.20 4.71
CA PRO A 150 25.23 3.44 4.96
C PRO A 150 24.45 2.17 5.34
N THR A 151 24.81 1.02 4.76
CA THR A 151 24.11 -0.24 5.03
C THR A 151 24.36 -0.76 6.43
N VAL A 152 25.58 -0.57 6.95
CA VAL A 152 25.91 -0.88 8.34
C VAL A 152 25.12 0.01 9.29
N ALA A 153 25.09 1.32 9.02
CA ALA A 153 24.34 2.28 9.84
C ALA A 153 22.82 2.03 9.81
N TYR A 154 22.29 1.67 8.64
CA TYR A 154 20.91 1.25 8.46
C TYR A 154 20.59 0.03 9.31
N ALA A 155 21.43 -1.00 9.30
CA ALA A 155 21.20 -2.22 10.07
C ALA A 155 21.15 -1.95 11.60
N VAL A 156 22.06 -1.11 12.10
CA VAL A 156 22.10 -0.73 13.53
C VAL A 156 20.85 0.05 13.93
N THR A 157 20.37 0.96 13.08
CA THR A 157 19.23 1.84 13.39
C THR A 157 17.87 1.21 13.09
N TYR A 158 17.79 0.27 12.16
CA TYR A 158 16.53 -0.36 11.73
C TYR A 158 15.76 -0.99 12.87
N LEU A 159 16.43 -1.74 13.75
CA LEU A 159 15.77 -2.37 14.89
C LEU A 159 15.19 -1.32 15.87
N GLY A 160 15.94 -0.24 16.10
CA GLY A 160 15.49 0.90 16.88
C GLY A 160 14.30 1.62 16.23
N GLY A 161 14.32 1.77 14.90
CA GLY A 161 13.23 2.33 14.11
C GLY A 161 11.94 1.52 14.26
N VAL A 162 12.01 0.21 14.02
CA VAL A 162 10.85 -0.70 14.16
C VAL A 162 10.33 -0.73 15.59
N LEU A 163 11.18 -0.97 16.58
CA LEU A 163 10.76 -1.05 17.98
C LEU A 163 10.25 0.29 18.51
N GLY A 164 10.91 1.40 18.14
CA GLY A 164 10.50 2.75 18.53
C GLY A 164 9.16 3.13 17.93
N MET A 165 8.91 2.80 16.67
CA MET A 165 7.62 3.05 16.04
C MET A 165 6.51 2.16 16.61
N LEU A 166 6.79 0.88 16.86
CA LEU A 166 5.84 0.00 17.54
C LEU A 166 5.49 0.51 18.94
N ALA A 167 6.46 1.02 19.70
CA ALA A 167 6.22 1.64 20.99
C ALA A 167 5.36 2.90 20.84
N ALA A 168 5.65 3.76 19.86
CA ALA A 168 4.85 4.95 19.58
C ALA A 168 3.39 4.61 19.22
N VAL A 169 3.19 3.61 18.37
CA VAL A 169 1.86 3.08 18.04
C VAL A 169 1.17 2.51 19.28
N ALA A 170 1.86 1.71 20.10
CA ALA A 170 1.30 1.16 21.33
C ALA A 170 0.91 2.27 22.34
N ILE A 171 1.68 3.34 22.43
CA ILE A 171 1.36 4.52 23.25
C ILE A 171 0.16 5.27 22.67
N GLY A 172 0.13 5.50 21.35
CA GLY A 172 -0.98 6.15 20.66
C GLY A 172 -2.30 5.39 20.84
N LEU A 173 -2.24 4.05 20.76
CA LEU A 173 -3.37 3.15 20.94
C LEU A 173 -3.68 2.82 22.41
N ARG A 174 -2.94 3.39 23.39
CA ARG A 174 -3.19 3.12 24.82
C ARG A 174 -4.61 3.54 25.25
N ASN A 175 -5.17 4.55 24.59
CA ASN A 175 -6.54 5.03 24.82
C ASN A 175 -7.55 4.42 23.83
N ARG A 176 -7.26 3.26 23.22
CA ARG A 176 -8.10 2.60 22.21
C ARG A 176 -9.54 2.32 22.66
N ARG A 177 -9.84 2.31 23.96
CA ARG A 177 -11.23 2.16 24.44
C ARG A 177 -12.17 3.29 23.97
N THR A 178 -11.61 4.42 23.53
CA THR A 178 -12.32 5.57 22.93
C THR A 178 -12.04 5.73 21.43
N ASP A 179 -11.37 4.76 20.79
CA ASP A 179 -10.98 4.83 19.38
C ASP A 179 -12.14 4.38 18.47
N THR A 180 -12.62 5.33 17.67
CA THR A 180 -13.70 5.18 16.69
C THR A 180 -13.20 4.79 15.28
N ASP A 181 -11.89 4.64 15.06
CA ASP A 181 -11.30 4.42 13.73
C ASP A 181 -11.31 2.96 13.25
N THR A 182 -12.21 2.14 13.78
CA THR A 182 -12.56 0.89 13.06
C THR A 182 -13.25 1.31 11.78
N PRO A 183 -12.82 0.84 10.57
CA PRO A 183 -13.54 1.11 9.34
C PRO A 183 -15.02 0.83 9.59
N PRO A 184 -15.89 1.84 9.47
CA PRO A 184 -17.24 1.72 9.98
C PRO A 184 -17.90 0.55 9.28
N GLU A 185 -18.49 -0.35 10.07
CA GLU A 185 -19.19 -1.49 9.51
C GLU A 185 -20.25 -0.99 8.54
N LEU A 186 -20.15 -1.44 7.29
CA LEU A 186 -21.12 -1.07 6.27
C LEU A 186 -22.40 -1.86 6.50
N VAL A 187 -23.41 -1.17 6.99
CA VAL A 187 -24.75 -1.72 7.18
C VAL A 187 -25.61 -1.46 5.95
N THR A 188 -26.61 -2.31 5.77
CA THR A 188 -27.64 -2.15 4.75
C THR A 188 -28.96 -1.99 5.46
N ARG A 189 -29.73 -0.96 5.12
CA ARG A 189 -31.01 -0.65 5.77
C ARG A 189 -32.04 -0.23 4.72
N THR A 190 -33.26 -0.74 4.85
CA THR A 190 -34.42 -0.27 4.10
C THR A 190 -35.17 0.75 4.95
N VAL A 191 -35.45 1.91 4.36
CA VAL A 191 -36.13 3.03 4.99
C VAL A 191 -37.45 3.28 4.25
N ARG A 192 -38.52 3.50 5.01
CA ARG A 192 -39.77 4.01 4.45
C ARG A 192 -39.72 5.54 4.43
N VAL A 193 -39.92 6.12 3.27
CA VAL A 193 -39.88 7.56 3.04
C VAL A 193 -41.21 8.18 3.47
N GLU A 194 -41.18 9.12 4.41
CA GLU A 194 -42.37 9.80 4.93
C GLU A 194 -42.39 11.29 4.57
N ILE A 195 -41.24 11.84 4.18
CA ILE A 195 -41.08 13.23 3.77
C ILE A 195 -41.82 13.53 2.46
N THR A 196 -42.21 14.80 2.30
CA THR A 196 -42.97 15.30 1.15
C THR A 196 -42.13 16.09 0.16
N THR A 197 -40.88 16.42 0.51
CA THR A 197 -39.97 17.28 -0.27
C THR A 197 -39.37 16.61 -1.51
N ALA A 198 -39.66 15.32 -1.71
CA ALA A 198 -39.21 14.49 -2.81
C ALA A 198 -37.73 14.67 -3.23
N PRO A 199 -36.76 14.45 -2.33
CA PRO A 199 -35.36 14.71 -2.62
C PRO A 199 -34.80 13.76 -3.69
N GLY A 200 -33.89 14.28 -4.51
CA GLY A 200 -33.14 13.48 -5.48
C GLY A 200 -32.06 12.61 -4.81
N ILE A 201 -31.84 11.42 -5.35
CA ILE A 201 -30.83 10.47 -4.86
C ILE A 201 -29.42 11.08 -4.91
N ARG A 202 -29.03 11.65 -6.05
CA ARG A 202 -27.73 12.30 -6.23
C ARG A 202 -27.48 13.43 -5.23
N GLU A 203 -28.51 14.18 -4.88
CA GLU A 203 -28.41 15.26 -3.90
C GLU A 203 -28.10 14.70 -2.50
N LEU A 204 -28.81 13.63 -2.11
CA LEU A 204 -28.59 12.95 -0.84
C LEU A 204 -27.18 12.33 -0.78
N GLU A 205 -26.76 11.61 -1.82
CA GLU A 205 -25.42 11.00 -1.84
C GLU A 205 -24.31 12.05 -1.78
N ALA A 206 -24.45 13.16 -2.51
CA ALA A 206 -23.51 14.28 -2.46
C ALA A 206 -23.46 14.96 -1.08
N ARG A 207 -24.62 15.11 -0.42
CA ARG A 207 -24.72 15.71 0.93
C ARG A 207 -23.96 14.91 1.99
N TYR A 208 -23.92 13.59 1.84
CA TYR A 208 -23.16 12.70 2.72
C TYR A 208 -21.77 12.33 2.15
N GLU A 209 -21.22 13.17 1.26
CA GLU A 209 -19.87 13.03 0.69
C GLU A 209 -19.62 11.65 0.01
N GLY A 210 -20.65 11.02 -0.55
CA GLY A 210 -20.55 9.67 -1.14
C GLY A 210 -20.28 8.55 -0.13
N ARG A 211 -20.48 8.79 1.17
CA ARG A 211 -20.36 7.76 2.22
C ARG A 211 -21.58 6.86 2.35
N ILE A 212 -22.64 7.19 1.62
CA ILE A 212 -23.85 6.38 1.52
C ILE A 212 -24.12 6.09 0.06
N GLN A 213 -24.83 5.00 -0.20
CA GLN A 213 -25.28 4.68 -1.53
C GLN A 213 -26.66 4.05 -1.51
N PHE A 214 -27.55 4.53 -2.37
CA PHE A 214 -28.86 3.95 -2.58
C PHE A 214 -28.78 2.85 -3.64
N THR A 215 -29.42 1.71 -3.36
CA THR A 215 -29.24 0.50 -4.18
C THR A 215 -30.52 -0.04 -4.76
N ARG A 216 -31.62 0.11 -4.04
CA ARG A 216 -32.95 -0.39 -4.41
C ARG A 216 -34.01 0.59 -3.99
N VAL A 217 -35.03 0.74 -4.81
CA VAL A 217 -36.25 1.48 -4.48
C VAL A 217 -37.45 0.63 -4.84
N ARG A 218 -38.52 0.77 -4.07
CA ARG A 218 -39.85 0.30 -4.43
C ARG A 218 -40.79 1.48 -4.21
N HIS A 219 -41.46 1.91 -5.28
CA HIS A 219 -42.40 3.01 -5.18
C HIS A 219 -43.72 2.54 -4.55
N GLY A 220 -44.05 2.95 -3.32
CA GLY A 220 -45.17 2.35 -2.58
C GLY A 220 -44.97 0.86 -2.26
N GLU A 221 -46.05 0.16 -1.86
CA GLU A 221 -45.92 -1.21 -1.31
C GLU A 221 -46.05 -2.35 -2.35
N GLN A 222 -46.72 -2.08 -3.48
CA GLN A 222 -47.16 -3.09 -4.44
C GLN A 222 -46.35 -3.13 -5.74
N ASN A 223 -45.55 -2.09 -5.99
CA ASN A 223 -44.71 -2.02 -7.18
C ASN A 223 -43.50 -2.99 -7.08
N PRO A 224 -42.91 -3.38 -8.22
CA PRO A 224 -41.69 -4.18 -8.22
C PRO A 224 -40.53 -3.45 -7.54
N ILE A 225 -39.54 -4.21 -7.07
CA ILE A 225 -38.27 -3.65 -6.60
C ILE A 225 -37.42 -3.29 -7.82
N GLU A 226 -36.96 -2.05 -7.86
CA GLU A 226 -36.11 -1.54 -8.92
C GLU A 226 -34.73 -1.15 -8.34
N THR A 227 -33.72 -1.14 -9.19
CA THR A 227 -32.42 -0.53 -8.86
C THR A 227 -32.54 0.98 -8.93
N VAL A 228 -31.84 1.66 -8.04
CA VAL A 228 -31.83 3.13 -7.99
C VAL A 228 -30.92 3.68 -9.08
N ASP A 229 -31.41 4.68 -9.82
CA ASP A 229 -30.64 5.58 -10.67
C ASP A 229 -30.26 6.86 -9.89
N GLU A 230 -29.18 7.53 -10.28
CA GLU A 230 -28.73 8.78 -9.63
C GLU A 230 -29.75 9.91 -9.82
N ASP A 231 -30.48 9.88 -10.94
CA ASP A 231 -31.48 10.88 -11.30
C ASP A 231 -32.87 10.62 -10.68
N ASP A 232 -33.03 9.52 -9.93
CA ASP A 232 -34.29 9.20 -9.27
C ASP A 232 -34.60 10.18 -8.13
N ALA A 233 -35.89 10.46 -7.94
CA ALA A 233 -36.40 11.22 -6.81
C ALA A 233 -37.22 10.32 -5.89
N LEU A 234 -36.93 10.37 -4.59
CA LEU A 234 -37.68 9.63 -3.58
C LEU A 234 -39.06 10.26 -3.40
N ARG A 235 -40.10 9.45 -3.33
CA ARG A 235 -41.47 9.89 -3.07
C ARG A 235 -41.94 9.40 -1.72
N ARG A 236 -42.96 10.06 -1.19
CA ARG A 236 -43.64 9.60 0.03
C ARG A 236 -44.16 8.17 -0.19
N ASP A 237 -44.03 7.35 0.84
CA ASP A 237 -44.39 5.93 0.91
C ASP A 237 -43.49 4.99 0.11
N ASP A 238 -42.40 5.50 -0.49
CA ASP A 238 -41.37 4.65 -1.09
C ASP A 238 -40.61 3.86 -0.02
N LEU A 239 -40.18 2.66 -0.39
CA LEU A 239 -39.20 1.87 0.36
C LEU A 239 -37.86 1.97 -0.36
N VAL A 240 -36.84 2.52 0.29
CA VAL A 240 -35.51 2.67 -0.30
C VAL A 240 -34.44 1.96 0.53
N THR A 241 -33.53 1.25 -0.12
CA THR A 241 -32.39 0.58 0.53
C THR A 241 -31.12 1.38 0.35
N LEU A 242 -30.54 1.81 1.47
CA LEU A 242 -29.23 2.45 1.51
C LEU A 242 -28.16 1.57 2.16
N VAL A 243 -26.92 1.79 1.76
CA VAL A 243 -25.71 1.14 2.27
C VAL A 243 -24.73 2.21 2.71
N GLY A 244 -24.14 2.04 3.89
CA GLY A 244 -23.14 2.96 4.40
C GLY A 244 -22.73 2.65 5.83
N PRO A 245 -21.84 3.46 6.41
CA PRO A 245 -21.54 3.45 7.84
C PRO A 245 -22.80 3.62 8.70
N VAL A 246 -22.83 3.00 9.89
CA VAL A 246 -24.00 3.03 10.80
C VAL A 246 -24.48 4.46 11.10
N VAL A 247 -23.56 5.37 11.45
CA VAL A 247 -23.91 6.75 11.85
C VAL A 247 -24.58 7.51 10.71
N GLN A 248 -24.04 7.41 9.50
CA GLN A 248 -24.59 8.05 8.31
C GLN A 248 -25.93 7.42 7.92
N VAL A 249 -26.05 6.09 7.98
CA VAL A 249 -27.30 5.39 7.68
C VAL A 249 -28.39 5.79 8.67
N GLU A 250 -28.08 5.96 9.95
CA GLU A 250 -29.01 6.45 10.96
C GLU A 250 -29.45 7.90 10.70
N ALA A 251 -28.51 8.78 10.36
CA ALA A 251 -28.81 10.17 10.02
C ALA A 251 -29.75 10.27 8.82
N VAL A 252 -29.47 9.52 7.74
CA VAL A 252 -30.35 9.48 6.54
C VAL A 252 -31.70 8.87 6.87
N THR A 253 -31.72 7.82 7.71
CA THR A 253 -32.98 7.20 8.13
C THR A 253 -33.87 8.20 8.85
N ALA A 254 -33.32 8.96 9.80
CA ALA A 254 -34.04 9.99 10.54
C ALA A 254 -34.48 11.17 9.67
N GLU A 255 -33.74 11.48 8.60
CA GLU A 255 -34.12 12.51 7.63
C GLU A 255 -35.29 12.04 6.74
N LEU A 256 -35.24 10.81 6.23
CA LEU A 256 -36.22 10.31 5.24
C LEU A 256 -37.52 9.79 5.88
N GLY A 257 -37.45 9.22 7.09
CA GLY A 257 -38.60 8.62 7.77
C GLY A 257 -38.16 7.63 8.85
N HIS A 258 -38.45 6.33 8.65
CA HIS A 258 -38.12 5.29 9.63
C HIS A 258 -37.66 3.98 8.98
N THR A 259 -37.05 3.11 9.79
CA THR A 259 -36.61 1.78 9.33
C THR A 259 -37.82 0.92 9.00
N SER A 260 -37.90 0.41 7.77
CA SER A 260 -38.99 -0.47 7.36
C SER A 260 -38.82 -1.89 7.92
N SER A 261 -39.93 -2.52 8.28
CA SER A 261 -39.98 -3.96 8.57
C SER A 261 -39.77 -4.81 7.32
N HIS A 262 -40.08 -4.26 6.15
CA HIS A 262 -39.85 -4.90 4.86
C HIS A 262 -38.40 -4.67 4.41
N ARG A 263 -37.68 -5.78 4.22
CA ARG A 263 -36.28 -5.79 3.79
C ARG A 263 -36.16 -6.07 2.30
N LEU A 264 -35.97 -5.03 1.49
CA LEU A 264 -35.81 -5.18 0.04
C LEU A 264 -34.51 -5.91 -0.35
N ASP A 265 -33.53 -5.99 0.56
CA ASP A 265 -32.28 -6.72 0.32
C ASP A 265 -32.43 -8.25 0.49
N ALA A 266 -33.47 -8.69 1.21
CA ALA A 266 -33.81 -10.09 1.39
C ALA A 266 -34.73 -10.62 0.28
N ASP A 267 -35.54 -9.75 -0.33
CA ASP A 267 -36.37 -10.06 -1.49
C ASP A 267 -35.51 -10.08 -2.77
N ARG A 268 -35.46 -11.24 -3.43
CA ARG A 268 -34.71 -11.46 -4.67
C ARG A 268 -35.59 -11.79 -5.87
N HIS A 269 -36.87 -11.42 -5.81
CA HIS A 269 -37.80 -11.68 -6.90
C HIS A 269 -37.41 -10.88 -8.15
N ASP A 270 -37.34 -9.55 -8.01
CA ASP A 270 -37.13 -8.62 -9.13
C ASP A 270 -35.65 -8.31 -9.36
N VAL A 271 -34.91 -8.07 -8.27
CA VAL A 271 -33.47 -7.75 -8.28
C VAL A 271 -32.66 -8.83 -7.57
N ASP A 272 -31.50 -9.20 -8.11
CA ASP A 272 -30.53 -10.07 -7.42
C ASP A 272 -29.32 -9.25 -6.95
N MET A 273 -28.58 -9.82 -6.00
CA MET A 273 -27.34 -9.25 -5.48
C MET A 273 -26.25 -10.30 -5.46
N ARG A 274 -25.16 -10.03 -6.17
CA ARG A 274 -24.01 -10.94 -6.28
C ARG A 274 -22.71 -10.24 -5.95
N ARG A 275 -21.78 -11.04 -5.43
CA ARG A 275 -20.37 -10.64 -5.34
C ARG A 275 -19.70 -11.09 -6.63
N ILE A 276 -19.17 -10.16 -7.39
CA ILE A 276 -18.56 -10.39 -8.70
C ILE A 276 -17.11 -9.93 -8.63
N THR A 277 -16.17 -10.77 -9.05
CA THR A 277 -14.76 -10.44 -9.08
C THR A 277 -14.39 -9.79 -10.41
N VAL A 278 -13.79 -8.60 -10.38
CA VAL A 278 -13.31 -7.92 -11.59
C VAL A 278 -12.14 -8.71 -12.16
N SER A 279 -12.41 -9.49 -13.20
CA SER A 279 -11.40 -10.30 -13.87
C SER A 279 -11.17 -9.86 -15.32
N GLN A 280 -12.04 -8.99 -15.85
CA GLN A 280 -11.99 -8.58 -17.23
C GLN A 280 -11.11 -7.32 -17.45
N PRO A 281 -10.03 -7.41 -18.25
CA PRO A 281 -9.13 -6.29 -18.53
C PRO A 281 -9.80 -5.04 -19.11
N ARG A 282 -10.93 -5.19 -19.81
CA ARG A 282 -11.68 -4.04 -20.38
C ARG A 282 -12.35 -3.16 -19.32
N VAL A 283 -12.61 -3.72 -18.13
CA VAL A 283 -13.25 -3.01 -17.02
C VAL A 283 -12.21 -2.45 -16.04
N ALA A 284 -11.09 -3.15 -15.87
CA ALA A 284 -9.97 -2.66 -15.08
C ALA A 284 -9.38 -1.36 -15.64
N GLY A 285 -9.04 -0.43 -14.76
CA GLY A 285 -8.52 0.89 -15.10
C GLY A 285 -9.60 1.91 -15.51
N ARG A 286 -10.88 1.59 -15.35
CA ARG A 286 -12.02 2.52 -15.50
C ARG A 286 -12.64 2.84 -14.15
N THR A 287 -13.25 4.01 -14.01
CA THR A 287 -14.03 4.31 -12.81
C THR A 287 -15.42 3.67 -12.87
N ILE A 288 -16.11 3.52 -11.74
CA ILE A 288 -17.49 2.98 -11.73
C ILE A 288 -18.42 3.85 -12.58
N GLY A 289 -18.32 5.19 -12.48
CA GLY A 289 -19.13 6.11 -13.25
C GLY A 289 -18.92 6.00 -14.77
N GLU A 290 -17.68 5.76 -15.22
CA GLU A 290 -17.35 5.55 -16.65
C GLU A 290 -17.98 4.29 -17.26
N LEU A 291 -18.48 3.36 -16.44
CA LEU A 291 -19.14 2.14 -16.92
C LEU A 291 -20.62 2.35 -17.20
N HIS A 292 -21.21 3.42 -16.68
CA HIS A 292 -22.64 3.76 -16.83
C HIS A 292 -23.55 2.54 -16.55
N LEU A 293 -23.35 1.91 -15.40
CA LEU A 293 -23.98 0.61 -15.08
C LEU A 293 -25.50 0.71 -14.92
N ALA A 294 -25.99 1.82 -14.35
CA ALA A 294 -27.43 2.09 -14.19
C ALA A 294 -28.10 2.17 -15.57
N SER A 295 -27.65 3.07 -16.45
CA SER A 295 -28.26 3.24 -17.77
C SER A 295 -28.06 2.05 -18.71
N ARG A 296 -26.94 1.31 -18.59
CA ARG A 296 -26.64 0.19 -19.49
C ARG A 296 -27.29 -1.12 -19.05
N PHE A 297 -27.21 -1.45 -17.77
CA PHE A 297 -27.63 -2.76 -17.25
C PHE A 297 -28.77 -2.67 -16.23
N GLY A 298 -29.18 -1.47 -15.80
CA GLY A 298 -29.98 -1.31 -14.60
C GLY A 298 -29.23 -1.82 -13.37
N ALA A 299 -27.91 -1.61 -13.30
CA ALA A 299 -27.09 -2.19 -12.24
C ALA A 299 -26.39 -1.13 -11.42
N THR A 300 -26.33 -1.35 -10.10
CA THR A 300 -25.61 -0.51 -9.15
C THR A 300 -24.62 -1.35 -8.36
N VAL A 301 -23.39 -0.85 -8.21
CA VAL A 301 -22.39 -1.45 -7.34
C VAL A 301 -22.56 -0.83 -5.96
N SER A 302 -22.87 -1.63 -4.94
CA SER A 302 -23.09 -1.14 -3.57
C SER A 302 -21.83 -1.03 -2.72
N ARG A 303 -20.84 -1.89 -3.01
CA ARG A 303 -19.60 -2.03 -2.23
C ARG A 303 -18.47 -2.49 -3.14
N VAL A 304 -17.27 -1.98 -2.89
CA VAL A 304 -16.03 -2.47 -3.47
C VAL A 304 -15.17 -3.04 -2.36
N ARG A 305 -14.74 -4.28 -2.51
CA ARG A 305 -13.76 -4.90 -1.63
C ARG A 305 -12.42 -5.02 -2.34
N ARG A 306 -11.41 -4.34 -1.81
CA ARG A 306 -10.02 -4.40 -2.27
C ARG A 306 -9.15 -5.00 -1.18
N GLY A 307 -8.60 -6.19 -1.44
CA GLY A 307 -7.95 -6.99 -0.40
C GLY A 307 -8.94 -7.32 0.72
N ASP A 308 -8.65 -6.80 1.92
CA ASP A 308 -9.41 -7.02 3.16
C ASP A 308 -10.31 -5.86 3.58
N VAL A 309 -10.33 -4.77 2.81
CA VAL A 309 -11.12 -3.58 3.13
C VAL A 309 -12.37 -3.54 2.26
N ASP A 310 -13.54 -3.44 2.91
CA ASP A 310 -14.83 -3.15 2.27
C ASP A 310 -15.07 -1.63 2.30
N SER A 311 -15.42 -1.05 1.16
CA SER A 311 -15.73 0.38 1.03
C SER A 311 -17.05 0.57 0.27
N VAL A 312 -17.76 1.66 0.56
CA VAL A 312 -18.92 2.07 -0.25
C VAL A 312 -18.41 2.37 -1.66
N ALA A 313 -19.18 1.96 -2.65
CA ALA A 313 -18.83 2.26 -4.03
C ALA A 313 -19.23 3.69 -4.37
N SER A 314 -18.37 4.39 -5.09
CA SER A 314 -18.63 5.72 -5.62
C SER A 314 -18.11 5.81 -7.05
N ASP A 315 -18.64 6.77 -7.79
CA ASP A 315 -18.37 6.92 -9.22
C ASP A 315 -16.90 7.21 -9.57
N ASP A 316 -16.14 7.74 -8.62
CA ASP A 316 -14.71 8.03 -8.75
C ASP A 316 -13.80 6.82 -8.42
N VAL A 317 -14.37 5.71 -7.96
CA VAL A 317 -13.59 4.50 -7.66
C VAL A 317 -13.05 3.90 -8.95
N LEU A 318 -11.73 3.98 -9.14
CA LEU A 318 -11.01 3.28 -10.20
C LEU A 318 -10.98 1.77 -9.91
N LEU A 319 -11.60 0.98 -10.77
CA LEU A 319 -11.64 -0.48 -10.66
C LEU A 319 -10.29 -1.12 -11.01
N GLN A 320 -9.88 -2.09 -10.19
CA GLN A 320 -8.67 -2.87 -10.38
C GLN A 320 -9.02 -4.35 -10.60
N LEU A 321 -8.14 -5.08 -11.29
CA LEU A 321 -8.24 -6.54 -11.38
C LEU A 321 -8.16 -7.14 -9.98
N GLY A 322 -9.13 -7.99 -9.64
CA GLY A 322 -9.26 -8.64 -8.33
C GLY A 322 -10.14 -7.92 -7.33
N ASP A 323 -10.62 -6.70 -7.64
CA ASP A 323 -11.65 -6.06 -6.82
C ASP A 323 -12.91 -6.96 -6.79
N ARG A 324 -13.52 -7.10 -5.61
CA ARG A 324 -14.78 -7.84 -5.45
C ARG A 324 -15.90 -6.84 -5.28
N LEU A 325 -16.75 -6.74 -6.29
CA LEU A 325 -17.87 -5.82 -6.36
C LEU A 325 -19.12 -6.49 -5.82
N ARG A 326 -19.88 -5.79 -4.98
CA ARG A 326 -21.22 -6.23 -4.57
C ARG A 326 -22.26 -5.53 -5.45
N VAL A 327 -22.68 -6.21 -6.50
CA VAL A 327 -23.54 -5.66 -7.55
C VAL A 327 -24.99 -6.04 -7.31
N VAL A 328 -25.87 -5.06 -7.48
CA VAL A 328 -27.33 -5.20 -7.46
C VAL A 328 -27.83 -4.92 -8.87
N ALA A 329 -28.62 -5.83 -9.44
CA ALA A 329 -29.16 -5.68 -10.79
C ALA A 329 -30.45 -6.51 -10.95
N PRO A 330 -31.31 -6.21 -11.95
CA PRO A 330 -32.41 -7.07 -12.35
C PRO A 330 -31.97 -8.51 -12.51
N LYS A 331 -32.79 -9.44 -12.02
CA LYS A 331 -32.45 -10.87 -11.94
C LYS A 331 -32.12 -11.48 -13.30
N ASP A 332 -32.81 -11.06 -14.35
CA ASP A 332 -32.63 -11.44 -15.74
C ASP A 332 -31.30 -10.90 -16.33
N ARG A 333 -30.89 -9.69 -15.94
CA ARG A 333 -29.65 -9.04 -16.41
C ARG A 333 -28.41 -9.40 -15.61
N MET A 334 -28.54 -10.01 -14.43
CA MET A 334 -27.40 -10.35 -13.56
C MET A 334 -26.32 -11.18 -14.27
N SER A 335 -26.72 -12.10 -15.16
CA SER A 335 -25.76 -12.93 -15.92
C SER A 335 -24.94 -12.11 -16.94
N GLU A 336 -25.54 -11.10 -17.56
CA GLU A 336 -24.88 -10.18 -18.47
C GLU A 336 -23.86 -9.31 -17.73
N VAL A 337 -24.27 -8.77 -16.58
CA VAL A 337 -23.41 -7.97 -15.68
C VAL A 337 -22.21 -8.79 -15.21
N THR A 338 -22.44 -10.04 -14.80
CA THR A 338 -21.37 -10.98 -14.42
C THR A 338 -20.40 -11.22 -15.59
N ARG A 339 -20.90 -11.41 -16.82
CA ARG A 339 -20.04 -11.55 -18.01
C ARG A 339 -19.30 -10.26 -18.37
N TYR A 340 -19.87 -9.10 -18.07
CA TYR A 340 -19.27 -7.81 -18.36
C TYR A 340 -18.01 -7.57 -17.51
N PHE A 341 -18.13 -7.70 -16.19
CA PHE A 341 -17.04 -7.64 -15.22
C PHE A 341 -16.10 -8.83 -15.27
N GLY A 342 -16.62 -9.98 -15.74
CA GLY A 342 -16.05 -11.29 -15.50
C GLY A 342 -16.42 -11.78 -14.10
N ASP A 343 -16.01 -12.99 -13.75
CA ASP A 343 -16.04 -13.50 -12.38
C ASP A 343 -15.06 -14.67 -12.25
N SER A 344 -13.88 -14.49 -12.84
CA SER A 344 -12.84 -15.51 -12.89
C SER A 344 -11.72 -15.16 -11.92
N SER A 345 -11.33 -16.12 -11.09
CA SER A 345 -10.06 -16.04 -10.35
C SER A 345 -8.84 -16.36 -11.23
N ARG A 346 -9.05 -17.05 -12.36
CA ARG A 346 -8.01 -17.30 -13.38
C ARG A 346 -7.74 -15.98 -14.11
N GLY A 347 -6.60 -15.37 -13.85
CA GLY A 347 -6.20 -14.05 -14.37
C GLY A 347 -5.78 -13.05 -13.28
N LEU A 348 -6.12 -13.30 -12.01
CA LEU A 348 -5.76 -12.43 -10.89
C LEU A 348 -4.28 -12.50 -10.50
N SER A 349 -3.57 -13.48 -11.03
CA SER A 349 -2.12 -13.67 -10.85
C SER A 349 -1.34 -13.39 -12.14
N ASP A 350 -2.02 -12.99 -13.22
CA ASP A 350 -1.37 -12.80 -14.51
C ASP A 350 -0.59 -11.48 -14.49
N ILE A 351 0.71 -11.59 -14.29
CA ILE A 351 1.65 -10.50 -14.48
C ILE A 351 1.69 -10.22 -15.98
N THR A 352 1.46 -8.97 -16.40
CA THR A 352 1.67 -8.58 -17.80
C THR A 352 3.17 -8.38 -18.03
N PRO A 353 3.92 -9.35 -18.62
CA PRO A 353 5.38 -9.30 -18.60
C PRO A 353 5.92 -8.16 -19.46
N VAL A 354 5.18 -7.80 -20.52
CA VAL A 354 5.48 -6.66 -21.39
C VAL A 354 5.44 -5.35 -20.59
N LEU A 355 4.42 -5.16 -19.74
CA LEU A 355 4.31 -3.97 -18.90
C LEU A 355 5.45 -3.92 -17.88
N LEU A 356 5.74 -5.04 -17.22
CA LEU A 356 6.84 -5.13 -16.27
C LEU A 356 8.16 -4.80 -16.95
N GLY A 357 8.45 -5.43 -18.10
CA GLY A 357 9.69 -5.20 -18.86
C GLY A 357 9.83 -3.74 -19.32
N LEU A 358 8.84 -3.22 -20.06
CA LEU A 358 8.90 -1.85 -20.59
C LEU A 358 8.87 -0.79 -19.47
N GLY A 359 8.06 -1.01 -18.44
CA GLY A 359 7.99 -0.13 -17.27
C GLY A 359 9.29 -0.10 -16.49
N MET A 360 9.96 -1.24 -16.31
CA MET A 360 11.26 -1.32 -15.65
C MET A 360 12.36 -0.68 -16.50
N VAL A 361 12.37 -0.89 -17.82
CA VAL A 361 13.30 -0.21 -18.74
C VAL A 361 13.13 1.30 -18.64
N ALA A 362 11.91 1.81 -18.79
CA ALA A 362 11.62 3.24 -18.67
C ALA A 362 12.00 3.78 -17.29
N GLY A 363 11.69 3.05 -16.22
CA GLY A 363 12.01 3.44 -14.85
C GLY A 363 13.51 3.53 -14.60
N ILE A 364 14.27 2.54 -15.03
CA ILE A 364 15.73 2.53 -14.89
C ILE A 364 16.34 3.67 -15.73
N LEU A 365 15.89 3.88 -16.98
CA LEU A 365 16.36 4.98 -17.81
C LEU A 365 16.12 6.35 -17.14
N VAL A 366 14.93 6.57 -16.58
CA VAL A 366 14.64 7.78 -15.80
C VAL A 366 15.56 7.89 -14.58
N GLY A 367 15.82 6.78 -13.90
CA GLY A 367 16.74 6.74 -12.76
C GLY A 367 18.19 7.11 -13.10
N THR A 368 18.62 6.84 -14.34
CA THR A 368 19.96 7.22 -14.82
C THR A 368 20.09 8.70 -15.20
N ILE A 369 18.99 9.46 -15.23
CA ILE A 369 19.05 10.90 -15.50
C ILE A 369 19.85 11.58 -14.37
N ALA A 370 20.95 12.19 -14.76
CA ALA A 370 21.92 12.79 -13.87
C ALA A 370 21.81 14.32 -13.92
N PHE A 371 21.63 14.93 -12.74
CA PHE A 371 21.57 16.38 -12.58
C PHE A 371 22.91 16.90 -12.07
N PRO A 372 23.51 17.91 -12.72
CA PRO A 372 24.71 18.56 -12.21
C PRO A 372 24.34 19.40 -10.99
N VAL A 373 24.96 19.12 -9.85
CA VAL A 373 24.80 19.86 -8.59
C VAL A 373 26.18 20.41 -8.19
N PRO A 374 26.29 21.56 -7.51
CA PRO A 374 27.60 22.08 -7.11
C PRO A 374 28.44 21.02 -6.36
N GLY A 375 29.57 20.64 -6.96
CA GLY A 375 30.53 19.67 -6.41
C GLY A 375 30.22 18.19 -6.63
N ARG A 376 29.10 17.80 -7.25
CA ARG A 376 28.76 16.38 -7.53
C ARG A 376 27.68 16.20 -8.58
N VAL A 377 27.66 15.03 -9.22
CA VAL A 377 26.56 14.60 -10.08
C VAL A 377 25.56 13.83 -9.23
N PHE A 378 24.28 14.19 -9.29
CA PHE A 378 23.20 13.51 -8.57
C PHE A 378 22.31 12.76 -9.57
N SER A 379 22.29 11.43 -9.49
CA SER A 379 21.30 10.59 -10.15
C SER A 379 20.05 10.45 -9.28
N ILE A 380 18.89 10.32 -9.90
CA ILE A 380 17.65 9.94 -9.19
C ILE A 380 17.77 8.51 -8.62
N GLY A 381 18.54 7.65 -9.30
CA GLY A 381 18.73 6.26 -8.93
C GLY A 381 17.63 5.37 -9.52
N SER A 382 17.98 4.12 -9.83
CA SER A 382 17.08 3.18 -10.49
C SER A 382 15.78 2.96 -9.70
N ALA A 383 15.88 2.90 -8.38
CA ALA A 383 14.75 2.68 -7.45
C ALA A 383 13.69 3.81 -7.51
N ALA A 384 14.13 5.07 -7.52
CA ALA A 384 13.21 6.19 -7.59
C ALA A 384 12.63 6.35 -9.00
N GLY A 385 13.43 6.08 -10.05
CA GLY A 385 12.94 6.06 -11.43
C GLY A 385 11.85 5.00 -11.66
N THR A 386 12.06 3.76 -11.16
CA THR A 386 11.05 2.68 -11.24
C THR A 386 9.82 2.96 -10.40
N LEU A 387 9.96 3.61 -9.23
CA LEU A 387 8.82 4.08 -8.44
C LEU A 387 7.98 5.11 -9.21
N LEU A 388 8.61 6.12 -9.81
CA LEU A 388 7.93 7.19 -10.54
C LEU A 388 7.17 6.64 -11.76
N ILE A 389 7.83 5.80 -12.56
CA ILE A 389 7.18 5.18 -13.72
C ILE A 389 6.06 4.23 -13.27
N GLY A 390 6.28 3.44 -12.22
CA GLY A 390 5.24 2.61 -11.61
C GLY A 390 4.02 3.44 -11.19
N LEU A 391 4.24 4.59 -10.56
CA LEU A 391 3.19 5.51 -10.11
C LEU A 391 2.34 6.04 -11.28
N VAL A 392 3.00 6.48 -12.36
CA VAL A 392 2.33 6.96 -13.57
C VAL A 392 1.53 5.83 -14.23
N LEU A 393 2.13 4.66 -14.41
CA LEU A 393 1.46 3.50 -15.01
C LEU A 393 0.28 3.02 -14.15
N GLY A 394 0.43 3.00 -12.83
CA GLY A 394 -0.65 2.68 -11.89
C GLY A 394 -1.80 3.69 -11.95
N ARG A 395 -1.50 4.98 -12.17
CA ARG A 395 -2.53 6.04 -12.31
C ARG A 395 -3.26 5.98 -13.65
N LEU A 396 -2.56 5.67 -14.74
CA LEU A 396 -3.17 5.56 -16.05
C LEU A 396 -4.17 4.40 -16.10
N GLY A 397 -3.88 3.31 -15.39
CA GLY A 397 -4.69 2.08 -15.35
C GLY A 397 -4.66 1.29 -16.67
N ARG A 398 -4.57 1.97 -17.82
CA ARG A 398 -4.53 1.38 -19.15
C ARG A 398 -3.91 2.33 -20.19
N ILE A 399 -3.19 1.78 -21.17
CA ILE A 399 -2.72 2.47 -22.38
C ILE A 399 -3.15 1.66 -23.60
N GLY A 400 -4.20 2.10 -24.30
CA GLY A 400 -4.76 1.38 -25.44
C GLY A 400 -5.23 -0.04 -25.06
N PRO A 401 -4.70 -1.13 -25.65
CA PRO A 401 -5.05 -2.49 -25.25
C PRO A 401 -4.32 -2.98 -23.99
N LEU A 402 -3.22 -2.32 -23.57
CA LEU A 402 -2.37 -2.76 -22.47
C LEU A 402 -2.93 -2.26 -21.13
N VAL A 403 -3.28 -3.18 -20.23
CA VAL A 403 -3.63 -2.84 -18.84
C VAL A 403 -2.35 -2.57 -18.06
N THR A 404 -2.24 -1.36 -17.52
CA THR A 404 -1.08 -0.92 -16.74
C THR A 404 -1.30 -1.09 -15.23
N ALA A 405 -2.53 -1.31 -14.79
CA ALA A 405 -2.85 -1.72 -13.44
C ALA A 405 -2.46 -3.20 -13.21
N MET A 406 -1.74 -3.48 -12.12
CA MET A 406 -1.43 -4.84 -11.69
C MET A 406 -2.39 -5.29 -10.59
N PRO A 407 -2.84 -6.57 -10.57
CA PRO A 407 -3.57 -7.10 -9.43
C PRO A 407 -2.78 -6.93 -8.12
N TYR A 408 -3.45 -6.53 -7.04
CA TYR A 408 -2.81 -6.21 -5.76
C TYR A 408 -1.96 -7.36 -5.22
N THR A 409 -2.46 -8.59 -5.27
CA THR A 409 -1.77 -9.79 -4.77
C THR A 409 -0.51 -10.12 -5.59
N ALA A 410 -0.56 -9.95 -6.92
CA ALA A 410 0.60 -10.14 -7.79
C ALA A 410 1.68 -9.09 -7.51
N ALA A 411 1.27 -7.82 -7.37
CA ALA A 411 2.18 -6.73 -7.04
C ALA A 411 2.82 -6.91 -5.66
N GLN A 412 2.04 -7.30 -4.65
CA GLN A 412 2.57 -7.62 -3.31
C GLN A 412 3.59 -8.76 -3.37
N THR A 413 3.26 -9.86 -4.06
CA THR A 413 4.16 -11.01 -4.13
C THR A 413 5.49 -10.66 -4.81
N LEU A 414 5.44 -9.92 -5.93
CA LEU A 414 6.63 -9.42 -6.62
C LEU A 414 7.41 -8.41 -5.77
N GLY A 415 6.71 -7.53 -5.07
CA GLY A 415 7.31 -6.53 -4.20
C GLY A 415 8.03 -7.16 -3.01
N ASP A 416 7.40 -8.13 -2.34
CA ASP A 416 7.99 -8.88 -1.24
C ASP A 416 9.21 -9.67 -1.71
N LEU A 417 9.13 -10.36 -2.85
CA LEU A 417 10.27 -11.03 -3.44
C LEU A 417 11.41 -10.03 -3.71
N GLY A 418 11.11 -8.90 -4.35
CA GLY A 418 12.09 -7.86 -4.64
C GLY A 418 12.78 -7.31 -3.39
N LEU A 419 12.01 -7.05 -2.33
CA LEU A 419 12.52 -6.60 -1.05
C LEU A 419 13.45 -7.64 -0.41
N LEU A 420 13.09 -8.92 -0.43
CA LEU A 420 13.92 -10.00 0.13
C LEU A 420 15.25 -10.14 -0.61
N LEU A 421 15.24 -10.04 -1.95
CA LEU A 421 16.44 -10.05 -2.77
C LEU A 421 17.37 -8.87 -2.43
N PHE A 422 16.81 -7.66 -2.31
CA PHE A 422 17.58 -6.48 -1.92
C PHE A 422 18.17 -6.61 -0.51
N LEU A 423 17.38 -7.05 0.47
CA LEU A 423 17.84 -7.17 1.86
C LEU A 423 18.91 -8.26 2.04
N ALA A 424 18.80 -9.39 1.32
CA ALA A 424 19.84 -10.41 1.30
C ALA A 424 21.16 -9.85 0.74
N GLN A 425 21.08 -9.09 -0.36
CA GLN A 425 22.23 -8.46 -0.98
C GLN A 425 22.88 -7.41 -0.07
N ALA A 426 22.10 -6.43 0.39
CA ALA A 426 22.56 -5.38 1.28
C ALA A 426 23.19 -5.96 2.57
N GLY A 427 22.53 -6.94 3.18
CA GLY A 427 23.00 -7.56 4.42
C GLY A 427 24.31 -8.34 4.24
N SER A 428 24.47 -9.07 3.13
CA SER A 428 25.69 -9.85 2.86
C SER A 428 26.94 -8.96 2.81
N ARG A 429 26.84 -7.79 2.18
CA ARG A 429 27.91 -6.79 2.14
C ARG A 429 28.17 -6.11 3.48
N ALA A 430 27.09 -5.69 4.17
CA ALA A 430 27.23 -5.05 5.47
C ALA A 430 27.87 -6.00 6.51
N GLY A 431 27.58 -7.30 6.43
CA GLY A 431 28.16 -8.32 7.29
C GLY A 431 29.68 -8.32 7.29
N ALA A 432 30.32 -8.14 6.13
CA ALA A 432 31.79 -8.08 6.02
C ALA A 432 32.38 -6.89 6.81
N MET A 433 31.66 -5.77 6.89
CA MET A 433 32.15 -4.53 7.51
C MET A 433 31.72 -4.36 8.97
N ILE A 434 30.73 -5.14 9.44
CA ILE A 434 30.11 -4.89 10.74
C ILE A 434 31.06 -5.17 11.91
N GLY A 435 31.99 -6.12 11.76
CA GLY A 435 33.00 -6.42 12.78
C GLY A 435 33.85 -5.19 13.15
N VAL A 436 34.23 -4.40 12.14
CA VAL A 436 34.98 -3.14 12.32
C VAL A 436 34.12 -2.07 13.02
N ALA A 437 32.84 -1.99 12.68
CA ALA A 437 31.91 -1.05 13.29
C ALA A 437 31.63 -1.36 14.78
N PHE A 438 31.55 -2.63 15.16
CA PHE A 438 31.41 -3.03 16.56
C PHE A 438 32.70 -2.79 17.36
N ALA A 439 33.86 -3.14 16.80
CA ALA A 439 35.15 -2.96 17.45
C ALA A 439 35.49 -1.47 17.71
N SER A 440 35.09 -0.58 16.81
CA SER A 440 35.32 0.87 16.95
C SER A 440 34.40 1.58 17.95
N GLY A 441 33.35 0.91 18.46
CA GLY A 441 32.34 1.53 19.32
C GLY A 441 31.43 2.56 18.62
N ALA A 442 31.63 2.80 17.31
CA ALA A 442 30.87 3.76 16.52
C ALA A 442 29.37 3.42 16.45
N TRP A 443 29.02 2.13 16.58
CA TRP A 443 27.64 1.65 16.59
C TRP A 443 26.77 2.30 17.67
N VAL A 444 27.33 2.67 18.83
CA VAL A 444 26.57 3.34 19.91
C VAL A 444 26.10 4.73 19.46
N LYS A 445 27.00 5.50 18.83
CA LYS A 445 26.67 6.83 18.30
C LYS A 445 25.60 6.73 17.21
N VAL A 446 25.72 5.74 16.33
CA VAL A 446 24.75 5.47 15.27
C VAL A 446 23.39 5.07 15.85
N LEU A 447 23.37 4.24 16.90
CA LEU A 447 22.14 3.85 17.58
C LEU A 447 21.44 5.04 18.25
N VAL A 448 22.18 5.89 18.97
CA VAL A 448 21.64 7.12 19.58
C VAL A 448 21.05 8.04 18.53
N LEU A 449 21.75 8.23 17.41
CA LEU A 449 21.25 9.00 16.27
C LEU A 449 19.93 8.42 15.74
N GLY A 450 19.90 7.09 15.51
CA GLY A 450 18.71 6.41 15.01
C GLY A 450 17.50 6.54 15.95
N LEU A 451 17.71 6.41 17.26
CA LEU A 451 16.64 6.58 18.25
C LEU A 451 16.11 8.01 18.26
N ALA A 452 16.98 9.01 18.16
CA ALA A 452 16.57 10.42 18.10
C ALA A 452 15.74 10.71 16.84
N VAL A 453 16.19 10.24 15.67
CA VAL A 453 15.45 10.39 14.40
C VAL A 453 14.10 9.67 14.46
N THR A 454 14.07 8.46 15.01
CA THR A 454 12.84 7.68 15.19
C THR A 454 11.86 8.40 16.11
N ALA A 455 12.35 8.98 17.21
CA ALA A 455 11.51 9.74 18.15
C ALA A 455 10.90 10.98 17.49
N VAL A 456 11.68 11.72 16.69
CA VAL A 456 11.17 12.88 15.93
C VAL A 456 10.10 12.46 14.93
N ALA A 457 10.34 11.39 14.17
CA ALA A 457 9.35 10.86 13.23
C ALA A 457 8.08 10.38 13.94
N ALA A 458 8.21 9.66 15.06
CA ALA A 458 7.10 9.14 15.86
C ALA A 458 6.23 10.24 16.47
N VAL A 459 6.86 11.24 17.10
CA VAL A 459 6.18 12.37 17.72
C VAL A 459 5.53 13.23 16.63
N GLY A 460 6.26 13.51 15.55
CA GLY A 460 5.74 14.26 14.42
C GLY A 460 4.50 13.60 13.81
N LEU A 461 4.57 12.30 13.55
CA LEU A 461 3.43 11.51 13.06
C LEU A 461 2.23 11.59 14.01
N SER A 462 2.47 11.42 15.31
CA SER A 462 1.42 11.47 16.32
C SER A 462 0.75 12.85 16.42
N LEU A 463 1.50 13.93 16.18
CA LEU A 463 0.97 15.29 16.17
C LEU A 463 0.16 15.59 14.92
N VAL A 464 0.60 15.08 13.76
CA VAL A 464 -0.10 15.25 12.48
C VAL A 464 -1.41 14.46 12.46
N MET A 465 -1.42 13.23 13.00
CA MET A 465 -2.61 12.36 12.97
C MET A 465 -3.65 12.70 14.04
N ARG A 466 -3.31 13.50 15.06
CA ARG A 466 -4.27 13.95 16.09
C ARG A 466 -5.13 15.15 15.67
N ARG A 467 -4.86 15.72 14.50
CA ARG A 467 -5.63 16.81 13.88
C ARG A 467 -6.38 16.27 12.68
#